data_AF-A0A9X4AJ96-F1
#
_entry.id   AF-A0A9X4AJ96-F1
#
_cell.length_a   1.000
_cell.length_b   1.000
_cell.length_c   1.000
_cell.angle_alpha   90.00
_cell.angle_beta   90.00
_cell.angle_gamma   90.00
#
_symmetry.space_group_name_H-M   'P 1'
#
loop_
_entity.id
_entity.type
_entity.pdbx_description
1 polymer ?
#
loop_
_entity_poly.entity_id
_entity_poly.type
_entity_poly.pdbx_seq_one_letter_code
_entity_poly.pdbx_strand_id
1 'polypeptide(L)'
;MKKVIVAIATLAILVAVNYGITILFNQNYIDFSFVVGMLGAVTIRFFNSSGGYTSKNLEMIGQGITGIKMEQQDKKFEPNVAFYIAILYCVVALIVTFFYYKDYFI
;
A
#
# COMPACT_ATOMS: atom_id res chain seq x y z
N MET A 1 -6.08 -13.80 15.85
CA MET A 1 -7.06 -14.05 14.76
C MET A 1 -7.25 -12.84 13.84
N LYS A 2 -7.73 -11.67 14.31
CA LYS A 2 -7.95 -10.47 13.45
C LYS A 2 -6.73 -10.08 12.59
N LYS A 3 -5.53 -10.05 13.18
CA LYS A 3 -4.28 -9.71 12.46
C LYS A 3 -3.92 -10.69 11.33
N VAL A 4 -4.16 -11.99 11.53
CA VAL A 4 -3.88 -13.03 10.53
C VAL A 4 -4.86 -12.94 9.37
N ILE A 5 -6.14 -12.69 9.66
CA ILE A 5 -7.17 -12.47 8.64
C ILE A 5 -6.81 -11.26 7.77
N VAL A 6 -6.41 -10.15 8.39
CA VAL A 6 -5.97 -8.94 7.67
C VAL A 6 -4.75 -9.23 6.80
N ALA A 7 -3.78 -10.01 7.30
CA ALA A 7 -2.60 -10.38 6.54
C ALA A 7 -2.96 -11.22 5.29
N ILE A 8 -3.77 -12.26 5.47
CA ILE A 8 -4.22 -13.13 4.37
C ILE A 8 -5.04 -12.34 3.36
N ALA A 9 -5.97 -11.50 3.82
CA ALA A 9 -6.78 -10.66 2.94
C ALA A 9 -5.91 -9.68 2.14
N THR A 10 -4.90 -9.08 2.77
CA THR A 10 -3.99 -8.14 2.09
C THR A 10 -3.16 -8.85 1.02
N LEU A 11 -2.62 -10.04 1.33
CA LEU A 11 -1.92 -10.86 0.32
C LEU A 11 -2.84 -11.24 -0.83
N ALA A 12 -4.05 -11.71 -0.53
CA ALA A 12 -5.02 -12.11 -1.55
C ALA A 12 -5.37 -10.94 -2.47
N ILE A 13 -5.56 -9.72 -1.92
CA ILE A 13 -5.82 -8.51 -2.70
C ILE A 13 -4.62 -8.17 -3.59
N LEU A 14 -3.39 -8.18 -3.06
CA LEU A 14 -2.19 -7.86 -3.87
C LEU A 14 -2.00 -8.85 -5.02
N VAL A 15 -2.17 -10.15 -4.75
CA VAL A 15 -2.08 -11.19 -5.77
C VAL A 15 -3.19 -11.03 -6.82
N ALA A 16 -4.43 -10.80 -6.39
CA ALA A 16 -5.56 -10.61 -7.30
C ALA A 16 -5.39 -9.37 -8.18
N VAL A 17 -4.92 -8.25 -7.61
CA VAL A 17 -4.64 -7.01 -8.36
C VAL A 17 -3.52 -7.24 -9.36
N ASN A 18 -2.41 -7.88 -8.97
CA ASN A 18 -1.32 -8.16 -9.89
C ASN A 18 -1.77 -9.10 -11.02
N TYR A 19 -2.50 -10.16 -10.67
CA TYR A 19 -3.05 -11.08 -11.66
C TYR A 19 -4.01 -10.38 -12.63
N GLY A 20 -4.89 -9.50 -12.13
CA GLY A 20 -5.78 -8.69 -12.95
C GLY A 20 -5.01 -7.81 -13.95
N ILE A 21 -3.95 -7.14 -13.49
CA ILE A 21 -3.08 -6.33 -14.37
C ILE A 21 -2.44 -7.23 -15.44
N THR A 22 -1.97 -8.42 -15.07
CA THR A 22 -1.29 -9.30 -16.02
C THR A 22 -2.20 -9.80 -17.13
N ILE A 23 -3.47 -10.07 -16.82
CA ILE A 23 -4.48 -10.41 -17.83
C ILE A 23 -4.75 -9.22 -18.75
N LEU A 24 -4.89 -8.01 -18.20
CA LEU A 24 -5.20 -6.80 -18.98
C LEU A 24 -4.08 -6.44 -19.96
N PHE A 25 -2.82 -6.63 -19.57
CA PHE A 25 -1.65 -6.27 -20.37
C PHE A 25 -1.02 -7.45 -21.12
N ASN A 26 -1.53 -8.67 -20.92
CA ASN A 26 -0.99 -9.91 -21.49
C ASN A 26 0.53 -10.07 -21.28
N GLN A 27 1.01 -9.74 -20.09
CA GLN A 27 2.43 -9.83 -19.69
C GLN A 27 2.60 -10.85 -18.56
N ASN A 28 3.85 -11.16 -18.21
CA ASN A 28 4.12 -12.09 -17.13
C ASN A 28 3.81 -11.47 -15.76
N TYR A 29 3.43 -12.34 -14.83
CA TYR A 29 3.13 -11.93 -13.45
C TYR A 29 4.27 -11.17 -12.77
N ILE A 30 5.51 -11.58 -13.06
CA ILE A 30 6.72 -11.04 -12.43
C ILE A 30 6.98 -9.59 -12.84
N ASP A 31 6.58 -9.20 -14.04
CA ASP A 31 6.87 -7.90 -14.66
C ASP A 31 6.21 -6.76 -13.85
N PHE A 32 5.01 -7.00 -13.33
CA PHE A 32 4.24 -6.05 -12.55
C PHE A 32 4.29 -6.29 -11.04
N SER A 33 4.75 -7.46 -10.59
CA SER A 33 4.75 -7.85 -9.17
C SER A 33 5.41 -6.81 -8.26
N PHE A 34 6.59 -6.31 -8.65
CA PHE A 34 7.30 -5.31 -7.85
C PHE A 34 6.54 -3.99 -7.76
N VAL A 35 6.04 -3.49 -8.90
CA VAL A 35 5.30 -2.23 -8.97
C VAL A 35 4.00 -2.32 -8.17
N VAL A 36 3.27 -3.43 -8.26
CA VAL A 36 2.04 -3.66 -7.49
C VAL A 36 2.33 -3.72 -5.99
N GLY A 37 3.40 -4.38 -5.57
CA GLY A 37 3.84 -4.41 -4.18
C GLY A 37 4.17 -3.01 -3.64
N MET A 38 4.90 -2.22 -4.42
CA MET A 38 5.26 -0.85 -4.06
C MET A 38 4.02 0.06 -3.96
N LEU A 39 3.15 0.05 -4.98
CA LEU A 39 1.91 0.83 -4.97
C LEU A 39 0.98 0.40 -3.84
N GLY A 40 0.89 -0.89 -3.56
CA GLY A 40 0.14 -1.42 -2.42
C GLY A 40 0.66 -0.88 -1.08
N ALA A 41 1.97 -0.91 -0.87
CA ALA A 41 2.59 -0.38 0.34
C ALA A 41 2.38 1.13 0.50
N VAL A 42 2.52 1.90 -0.58
CA VAL A 42 2.27 3.36 -0.60
C VAL A 42 0.82 3.66 -0.28
N THR A 43 -0.11 2.93 -0.90
CA THR A 43 -1.55 3.10 -0.69
C THR A 43 -1.92 2.80 0.77
N ILE A 44 -1.46 1.68 1.33
CA ILE A 44 -1.71 1.33 2.72
C ILE A 44 -1.09 2.35 3.68
N ARG A 45 0.11 2.86 3.37
CA ARG A 45 0.75 3.93 4.15
C ARG A 45 -0.08 5.21 4.14
N PHE A 46 -0.62 5.58 2.99
CA PHE A 46 -1.46 6.75 2.85
C PHE A 46 -2.72 6.66 3.73
N PHE A 47 -3.38 5.49 3.75
CA PHE A 47 -4.57 5.27 4.57
C PHE A 47 -4.28 5.10 6.08
N ASN A 48 -3.10 4.62 6.48
CA ASN A 48 -2.71 4.48 7.88
C ASN A 48 -1.98 5.71 8.48
N SER A 49 -1.90 6.82 7.74
CA SER A 49 -1.35 8.06 8.28
C SER A 49 -2.46 8.88 8.94
N SER A 50 -2.33 9.21 10.23
CA SER A 50 -3.14 10.25 10.85
C SER A 50 -2.66 11.65 10.43
N GLY A 51 -3.54 12.65 10.48
CA GLY A 51 -3.19 14.05 10.15
C GLY A 51 -2.82 14.30 8.68
N GLY A 52 -3.32 13.46 7.76
CA GLY A 52 -3.10 13.60 6.30
C GLY A 52 -3.81 14.82 5.69
N TYR A 53 -3.53 15.10 4.41
CA TYR A 53 -4.08 16.27 3.69
C TYR A 53 -5.62 16.30 3.71
N THR A 54 -6.27 15.15 3.51
CA THR A 54 -7.73 15.02 3.55
C THR A 54 -8.28 15.33 4.95
N SER A 55 -7.67 14.79 6.00
CA SER A 55 -8.08 15.03 7.39
C SER A 55 -7.95 16.51 7.75
N LYS A 56 -6.82 17.15 7.39
CA LYS A 56 -6.62 18.60 7.61
C LYS A 56 -7.62 19.47 6.85
N ASN A 57 -8.01 19.11 5.63
CA ASN A 57 -9.03 19.86 4.89
C ASN A 57 -10.42 19.74 5.53
N LEU A 58 -10.81 18.55 5.97
CA LEU A 58 -12.07 18.34 6.67
C LEU A 58 -12.10 19.07 8.02
N GLU A 59 -11.00 19.02 8.77
CA GLU A 59 -10.84 19.81 9.99
C GLU A 59 -10.94 21.31 9.70
N MET A 60 -10.25 21.83 8.68
CA MET A 60 -10.32 23.24 8.30
C MET A 60 -11.73 23.69 7.89
N ILE A 61 -12.46 22.87 7.13
CA ILE A 61 -13.87 23.13 6.79
C ILE A 61 -14.72 23.13 8.06
N GLY A 62 -14.55 22.14 8.95
CA GLY A 62 -15.27 22.06 10.22
C GLY A 62 -14.98 23.24 11.16
N GLN A 63 -13.72 23.68 11.24
CA GLN A 63 -13.32 24.88 11.98
C GLN A 63 -13.95 26.14 11.39
N GLY A 64 -14.02 26.25 10.06
CA GLY A 64 -14.67 27.38 9.38
C GLY A 64 -16.18 27.45 9.63
N ILE A 65 -16.85 26.30 9.79
CA ILE A 65 -18.29 26.24 10.08
C ILE A 65 -18.58 26.49 11.57
N THR A 66 -17.78 25.93 12.47
CA THR A 66 -18.07 25.95 13.92
C THR A 66 -17.38 27.09 14.66
N GLY A 67 -16.35 27.70 14.08
CA GLY A 67 -15.49 28.69 14.75
C GLY A 67 -14.59 28.12 15.84
N ILE A 68 -14.66 26.82 16.11
CA ILE A 68 -13.86 26.15 17.16
C ILE A 68 -12.54 25.73 16.54
N LYS A 69 -11.42 26.24 17.06
CA LYS A 69 -10.08 25.83 16.64
C LYS A 69 -9.83 24.38 17.08
N MET A 70 -9.83 23.43 16.15
CA MET A 70 -9.48 22.04 16.45
C MET A 70 -7.96 21.92 16.60
N GLU A 71 -7.54 21.16 17.61
CA GLU A 71 -6.13 20.84 17.84
C GLU A 71 -5.61 20.04 16.65
N GLN A 72 -4.55 20.52 16.00
CA GLN A 72 -3.99 19.83 14.84
C GLN A 72 -3.41 18.49 15.30
N GLN A 73 -3.92 17.38 14.76
CA GLN A 73 -3.26 16.10 14.97
C GLN A 73 -1.89 16.11 14.28
N ASP A 74 -0.85 15.89 15.08
CA ASP A 74 0.48 15.62 14.55
C ASP A 74 0.43 14.43 13.60
N LYS A 75 1.03 14.58 12.42
CA LYS A 75 1.06 13.53 11.40
C LYS A 75 1.85 12.34 11.93
N LYS A 76 1.17 11.31 12.42
CA LYS A 76 1.78 10.06 12.89
C LYS A 76 1.43 8.94 11.93
N PHE A 77 2.45 8.23 11.48
CA PHE A 77 2.26 7.00 10.72
C PHE A 77 2.21 5.84 11.70
N GLU A 78 1.09 5.11 11.71
CA GLU A 78 0.92 3.91 12.54
C GLU A 78 0.96 2.68 11.64
N PRO A 79 2.13 2.05 11.45
CA PRO A 79 2.24 0.88 10.59
C PRO A 79 1.41 -0.28 11.13
N ASN A 80 0.46 -0.74 10.32
CA ASN A 80 -0.38 -1.89 10.63
C ASN A 80 0.17 -3.18 9.98
N VAL A 81 -0.46 -4.32 10.29
CA VAL A 81 -0.05 -5.63 9.75
C VAL A 81 -0.11 -5.68 8.22
N ALA A 82 -1.12 -5.06 7.60
CA ALA A 82 -1.25 -5.00 6.15
C ALA A 82 -0.06 -4.27 5.50
N PHE A 83 0.45 -3.21 6.14
CA PHE A 83 1.62 -2.48 5.65
C PHE A 83 2.87 -3.37 5.61
N TYR A 84 3.12 -4.13 6.69
CA TYR A 84 4.26 -5.06 6.72
C TYR A 84 4.14 -6.17 5.68
N ILE A 85 2.93 -6.66 5.45
CA ILE A 85 2.65 -7.66 4.42
C ILE A 85 2.89 -7.12 3.01
N ALA A 86 2.48 -5.88 2.72
CA ALA A 86 2.73 -5.25 1.44
C ALA A 86 4.23 -4.98 1.20
N ILE A 87 4.97 -4.57 2.23
CA ILE A 87 6.43 -4.47 2.15
C ILE A 87 7.06 -5.84 1.89
N LEU A 88 6.63 -6.88 2.61
CA LEU A 88 7.15 -8.24 2.42
C LEU A 88 6.91 -8.72 0.99
N TYR A 89 5.70 -8.54 0.46
CA TYR A 89 5.37 -8.85 -0.92
C TYR A 89 6.27 -8.08 -1.90
N CYS A 90 6.49 -6.78 -1.67
CA CYS A 90 7.37 -5.94 -2.49
C CYS A 90 8.82 -6.46 -2.50
N VAL A 91 9.37 -6.80 -1.34
CA VAL A 91 10.74 -7.33 -1.21
C VAL A 91 10.88 -8.68 -1.90
N VAL A 92 9.93 -9.59 -1.69
CA VAL A 92 9.91 -10.90 -2.36
C VAL A 92 9.79 -10.73 -3.87
N ALA A 93 8.91 -9.84 -4.33
CA ALA A 93 8.76 -9.54 -5.75
C ALA A 93 10.07 -9.02 -6.36
N LEU A 94 10.76 -8.08 -5.71
CA LEU A 94 12.05 -7.57 -6.17
C LEU A 94 13.09 -8.69 -6.32
N ILE A 95 13.20 -9.57 -5.32
CA ILE A 95 14.11 -10.71 -5.35
C ILE A 95 13.77 -11.65 -6.51
N VAL A 96 12.49 -12.01 -6.64
CA VAL A 96 12.00 -12.91 -7.70
C VAL A 96 12.23 -12.31 -9.08
N THR A 97 11.94 -11.03 -9.28
CA THR A 97 12.20 -10.31 -10.54
C THR A 97 13.69 -10.34 -10.88
N PHE A 98 14.57 -10.12 -9.91
CA PHE A 98 16.02 -10.18 -10.13
C PHE A 98 16.46 -11.58 -10.59
N PHE A 99 15.95 -12.65 -9.96
CA PHE A 99 16.28 -14.02 -10.38
C PHE A 99 15.66 -14.40 -11.72
N TYR A 100 14.46 -13.92 -12.03
CA TYR A 100 13.76 -14.21 -13.28
C TYR A 100 14.48 -13.59 -14.49
N TYR A 101 14.99 -12.37 -14.33
CA TYR A 101 15.72 -11.67 -15.38
C TYR A 101 17.24 -11.81 -15.28
N LYS A 102 17.76 -12.65 -14.39
CA LYS A 102 19.21 -12.82 -14.20
C LYS A 102 19.93 -13.17 -15.52
N ASP A 103 19.29 -13.99 -16.36
CA ASP A 103 19.84 -14.48 -17.63
C ASP A 103 19.89 -13.38 -18.70
N TYR A 104 19.23 -12.25 -18.48
CA TYR A 104 19.37 -11.06 -19.31
C TYR A 104 20.59 -10.19 -18.91
N PHE A 105 21.12 -10.37 -17.71
CA PHE A 105 22.24 -9.58 -17.17
C PHE A 105 23.60 -10.29 -17.24
N ILE A 106 23.61 -11.60 -17.51
CA ILE A 106 24.80 -12.47 -17.64
C ILE A 106 24.87 -12.95 -19.09
#